data_AF-A0A850MME6-F1
#
_entry.id   AF-A0A850MME6-F1
#
_cell.length_a   1.000
_cell.length_b   1.000
_cell.length_c   1.000
_cell.angle_alpha   90.00
_cell.angle_beta   90.00
_cell.angle_gamma   90.00
#
_symmetry.space_group_name_H-M   'P 1'
#
loop_
_entity.id
_entity.type
_entity.pdbx_description
1 polymer ?
#
loop_
_entity_poly.entity_id
_entity_poly.type
_entity_poly.pdbx_seq_one_letter_code
_entity_poly.pdbx_strand_id
1 'polypeptide(L)'
;MIGENSIKEKLKKIIIERVKFKAPPQEIKDDTALFGPEDPEGLGLESIDALDIAAGIEKELGVRVNEQDDLPAKFYSINTLTEYIKELMQKSSEEAQKYDSRIEEELNDG
;
A
#
# COMPACT_ATOMS: atom_id res chain seq x y z
N MET A 1 -9.91 -9.91 -8.27
CA MET A 1 -9.29 -8.73 -7.60
C MET A 1 -9.81 -8.66 -6.19
N ILE A 2 -8.95 -8.32 -5.23
CA ILE A 2 -9.37 -8.06 -3.84
C ILE A 2 -10.28 -6.82 -3.84
N GLY A 3 -11.40 -6.83 -3.13
CA GLY A 3 -12.31 -5.68 -3.06
C GLY A 3 -11.69 -4.52 -2.27
N GLU A 4 -12.09 -3.27 -2.59
CA GLU A 4 -11.56 -2.05 -1.96
C GLU A 4 -11.65 -2.08 -0.42
N ASN A 5 -12.80 -2.45 0.13
CA ASN A 5 -12.99 -2.57 1.58
C ASN A 5 -12.01 -3.57 2.22
N SER A 6 -11.72 -4.68 1.53
CA SER A 6 -10.76 -5.67 2.01
C SER A 6 -9.32 -5.14 1.97
N ILE A 7 -8.99 -4.26 1.01
CA ILE A 7 -7.69 -3.55 0.99
C ILE A 7 -7.61 -2.61 2.18
N LYS A 8 -8.62 -1.77 2.40
CA LYS A 8 -8.69 -0.84 3.54
C LYS A 8 -8.53 -1.55 4.88
N GLU A 9 -9.25 -2.65 5.10
CA GLU A 9 -9.12 -3.45 6.33
C GLU A 9 -7.71 -4.03 6.52
N LYS A 10 -7.08 -4.51 5.45
CA LYS A 10 -5.68 -4.99 5.50
C LYS A 10 -4.72 -3.86 5.82
N LEU A 11 -4.86 -2.70 5.18
CA LEU A 11 -4.01 -1.54 5.42
C LEU A 11 -4.09 -1.08 6.88
N LYS A 12 -5.30 -0.96 7.44
CA LYS A 12 -5.49 -0.59 8.85
C LYS A 12 -4.82 -1.60 9.79
N LYS A 13 -4.96 -2.90 9.52
CA LYS A 13 -4.27 -3.95 10.30
C LYS A 13 -2.76 -3.83 10.22
N ILE A 14 -2.21 -3.65 9.01
CA ILE A 14 -0.77 -3.48 8.80
C ILE A 14 -0.24 -2.29 9.59
N ILE A 15 -0.94 -1.14 9.55
CA ILE A 15 -0.55 0.05 10.29
C ILE A 15 -0.49 -0.25 11.79
N ILE A 16 -1.58 -0.79 12.38
CA ILE A 16 -1.62 -1.14 13.80
C ILE A 16 -0.48 -2.09 14.19
N GLU A 17 -0.26 -3.15 13.39
CA GLU A 17 0.74 -4.18 13.69
C GLU A 17 2.18 -3.67 13.56
N ARG A 18 2.47 -2.85 12.54
CA ARG A 18 3.82 -2.37 12.25
C ARG A 18 4.26 -1.28 13.21
N VAL A 19 3.37 -0.33 13.50
CA VAL A 19 3.70 0.84 14.35
C VAL A 19 3.30 0.63 15.82
N LYS A 20 2.77 -0.56 16.15
CA LYS A 20 2.29 -0.94 17.50
C LYS A 20 1.30 0.07 18.07
N PHE A 21 0.43 0.59 17.22
CA PHE A 21 -0.55 1.60 17.59
C PHE A 21 -1.57 1.01 18.57
N LYS A 22 -2.00 1.79 19.56
CA LYS A 22 -2.82 1.31 20.68
C LYS A 22 -4.33 1.32 20.40
N ALA A 23 -4.76 1.70 19.21
CA ALA A 23 -6.17 1.70 18.81
C ALA A 23 -6.51 0.44 17.99
N PRO A 24 -7.76 -0.05 18.03
CA PRO A 24 -8.21 -1.08 17.12
C PRO A 24 -8.29 -0.55 15.67
N PRO A 25 -8.10 -1.40 14.64
CA PRO A 25 -8.17 -0.98 13.24
C PRO A 25 -9.47 -0.23 12.87
N GLN A 26 -10.59 -0.57 13.50
CA GLN A 26 -11.89 0.06 13.24
C GLN A 26 -11.96 1.53 13.65
N GLU A 27 -11.08 2.00 14.54
CA GLU A 27 -11.05 3.39 15.01
C GLU A 27 -10.27 4.32 14.06
N ILE A 28 -9.45 3.76 13.16
CA ILE A 28 -8.77 4.53 12.12
C ILE A 28 -9.81 4.89 11.05
N LYS A 29 -10.13 6.18 10.89
CA LYS A 29 -11.00 6.64 9.79
C LYS A 29 -10.23 6.63 8.48
N ASP A 30 -10.97 6.52 7.38
CA ASP A 30 -10.37 6.35 6.06
C ASP A 30 -9.64 7.62 5.55
N ASP A 31 -10.05 8.78 6.07
CA ASP A 31 -9.61 10.13 5.72
C ASP A 31 -8.63 10.75 6.74
N THR A 32 -8.36 10.06 7.86
CA THR A 32 -7.40 10.52 8.86
C THR A 32 -5.99 10.60 8.26
N ALA A 33 -5.29 11.69 8.55
CA ALA A 33 -3.89 11.83 8.16
C ALA A 33 -3.04 10.80 8.93
N LEU A 34 -2.23 10.00 8.22
CA LEU A 34 -1.37 9.00 8.85
C LEU A 34 -0.22 9.68 9.62
N PHE A 35 0.37 10.74 9.06
CA PHE A 35 1.48 11.47 9.65
C PHE A 35 1.06 12.85 10.15
N GLY A 36 1.82 13.39 11.10
CA GLY A 36 1.54 14.68 11.75
C GLY A 36 0.95 14.50 13.15
N PRO A 37 0.68 15.60 13.87
CA PRO A 37 0.27 15.53 15.27
C PRO A 37 -1.05 14.76 15.47
N GLU A 38 -1.13 13.99 16.55
CA GLU A 38 -2.31 13.17 16.92
C GLU A 38 -3.59 14.00 17.13
N ASP A 39 -3.43 15.28 17.51
CA ASP A 39 -4.52 16.22 17.77
C ASP A 39 -4.31 17.47 16.89
N PRO A 40 -5.28 17.89 16.05
CA PRO A 40 -6.66 17.39 15.94
C PRO A 40 -6.94 16.33 14.85
N GLU A 41 -6.00 16.01 13.97
CA GLU A 41 -6.35 15.41 12.66
C GLU A 41 -5.43 14.26 12.17
N GLY A 42 -4.45 13.80 12.97
CA GLY A 42 -3.46 12.79 12.56
C GLY A 42 -3.38 11.53 13.44
N LEU A 43 -2.66 10.50 12.98
CA LEU A 43 -2.33 9.31 13.79
C LEU A 43 -1.00 9.42 14.56
N GLY A 44 -0.27 10.53 14.47
CA GLY A 44 0.98 10.70 15.21
C GLY A 44 2.17 9.92 14.66
N LEU A 45 2.06 9.31 13.47
CA LEU A 45 3.15 8.51 12.92
C LEU A 45 4.32 9.38 12.49
N GLU A 46 5.52 8.82 12.61
CA GLU A 46 6.77 9.43 12.17
C GLU A 46 7.18 8.89 10.80
N SER A 47 8.08 9.61 10.11
CA SER A 47 8.56 9.20 8.78
C SER A 47 9.23 7.82 8.76
N ILE A 48 9.78 7.36 9.88
CA ILE A 48 10.37 6.01 10.00
C ILE A 48 9.28 4.93 9.90
N ASP A 49 8.11 5.18 10.48
CA ASP A 49 6.97 4.26 10.45
C ASP A 49 6.49 3.99 9.02
N ALA A 50 6.62 4.98 8.13
CA ALA A 50 6.25 4.84 6.72
C ALA A 50 6.98 3.67 6.04
N LEU A 51 8.26 3.46 6.37
CA LEU A 51 9.08 2.38 5.83
C LEU A 51 8.60 1.02 6.33
N ASP A 52 8.28 0.92 7.62
CA ASP A 52 7.77 -0.33 8.21
C ASP A 52 6.37 -0.68 7.68
N ILE A 53 5.52 0.33 7.45
CA ILE A 53 4.21 0.18 6.81
C ILE A 53 4.38 -0.28 5.36
N ALA A 54 5.27 0.36 4.58
CA ALA A 54 5.56 -0.03 3.21
C ALA A 54 6.03 -1.49 3.13
N ALA A 55 6.99 -1.89 3.96
CA ALA A 55 7.45 -3.27 4.05
C ALA A 55 6.33 -4.25 4.48
N GLY A 56 5.39 -3.80 5.30
CA GLY A 56 4.17 -4.53 5.63
C GLY A 56 3.26 -4.77 4.43
N ILE A 57 3.01 -3.71 3.66
CA ILE A 57 2.19 -3.74 2.45
C ILE A 57 2.78 -4.69 1.42
N GLU A 58 4.06 -4.56 1.10
CA GLU A 58 4.71 -5.41 0.10
C GLU A 58 4.58 -6.90 0.46
N LYS A 59 4.81 -7.23 1.73
CA LYS A 59 4.70 -8.60 2.24
C LYS A 59 3.28 -9.15 2.21
N GLU A 60 2.30 -8.38 2.69
CA GLU A 60 0.92 -8.86 2.89
C GLU A 60 0.04 -8.80 1.62
N LEU A 61 0.41 -7.95 0.67
CA LEU A 61 -0.35 -7.70 -0.57
C LEU A 61 0.40 -8.14 -1.84
N GLY A 62 1.67 -8.53 -1.74
CA GLY A 62 2.46 -9.01 -2.88
C GLY A 62 2.73 -7.94 -3.93
N VAL A 63 2.78 -6.68 -3.52
CA VAL A 63 3.12 -5.53 -4.36
C VAL A 63 4.54 -5.05 -4.08
N ARG A 64 5.07 -4.18 -4.93
CA ARG A 64 6.31 -3.44 -4.66
C ARG A 64 6.01 -1.95 -4.63
N VAL A 65 6.38 -1.29 -3.54
CA VAL A 65 6.30 0.16 -3.40
C VAL A 65 7.49 0.76 -4.13
N ASN A 66 7.27 1.79 -4.94
CA ASN A 66 8.34 2.45 -5.67
C ASN A 66 8.72 3.75 -4.96
N GLU A 67 9.98 3.86 -4.55
CA GLU A 67 10.53 5.06 -3.89
C GLU A 67 10.51 6.31 -4.78
N GLN A 68 10.36 6.15 -6.09
CA GLN A 68 10.23 7.27 -7.02
C GLN A 68 8.82 7.85 -7.09
N ASP A 69 7.82 7.18 -6.52
CA ASP A 69 6.46 7.70 -6.42
C ASP A 69 6.39 8.83 -5.36
N ASP A 70 5.34 9.65 -5.43
CA ASP A 70 5.05 10.68 -4.43
C ASP A 70 4.52 10.02 -3.13
N LEU A 71 5.40 9.34 -2.41
CA LEU A 71 5.08 8.61 -1.19
C LEU A 71 4.41 9.50 -0.12
N PRO A 72 4.81 10.77 0.10
CA PRO A 72 4.10 11.66 1.00
C PRO A 72 2.61 11.83 0.66
N ALA A 73 2.27 11.99 -0.63
CA ALA A 73 0.88 12.10 -1.04
C ALA A 73 0.15 10.74 -0.99
N LYS A 74 0.82 9.65 -1.38
CA LYS A 74 0.22 8.31 -1.43
C LYS A 74 -0.04 7.75 -0.03
N PHE A 75 0.85 8.00 0.94
CA PHE A 75 0.73 7.57 2.34
C PHE A 75 0.01 8.62 3.22
N TYR A 76 -0.73 9.55 2.65
CA TYR A 76 -1.43 10.57 3.44
C TYR A 76 -2.55 9.99 4.33
N SER A 77 -3.39 9.10 3.80
CA SER A 77 -4.57 8.51 4.47
C SER A 77 -4.80 7.08 4.00
N ILE A 78 -5.73 6.36 4.63
CA ILE A 78 -6.14 5.03 4.16
C ILE A 78 -6.73 5.10 2.74
N ASN A 79 -7.50 6.14 2.43
CA ASN A 79 -8.06 6.33 1.08
C ASN A 79 -6.97 6.48 0.02
N THR A 80 -6.01 7.39 0.23
CA THR A 80 -4.91 7.61 -0.74
C THR A 80 -4.04 6.37 -0.88
N LEU A 81 -3.79 5.67 0.23
CA LEU A 81 -2.99 4.46 0.23
C LEU A 81 -3.72 3.31 -0.49
N THR A 82 -5.05 3.22 -0.33
CA THR A 82 -5.87 2.23 -1.05
C THR A 82 -5.81 2.43 -2.56
N GLU A 83 -5.94 3.67 -3.04
CA GLU A 83 -5.79 3.97 -4.46
C GLU A 83 -4.39 3.63 -4.96
N TYR A 84 -3.36 3.93 -4.17
CA TYR A 84 -1.99 3.57 -4.51
C TYR A 84 -1.82 2.05 -4.64
N ILE A 85 -2.34 1.25 -3.71
CA ILE A 85 -2.25 -0.21 -3.77
C ILE A 85 -2.96 -0.75 -5.01
N LYS A 86 -4.12 -0.20 -5.37
CA LYS A 86 -4.84 -0.61 -6.59
C LYS A 86 -4.00 -0.36 -7.83
N GLU A 87 -3.34 0.80 -7.93
CA GLU A 87 -2.40 1.10 -9.02
C GLU A 87 -1.25 0.08 -9.07
N LEU A 88 -0.64 -0.24 -7.92
CA LEU A 88 0.48 -1.20 -7.84
C LEU A 88 0.06 -2.62 -8.24
N MET A 89 -1.11 -3.09 -7.80
CA MET A 89 -1.64 -4.40 -8.16
C MET A 89 -1.97 -4.52 -9.65
N GLN A 90 -2.39 -3.41 -10.28
CA GLN A 90 -2.61 -3.36 -11.71
C GLN A 90 -1.29 -3.43 -12.47
N LYS A 91 -0.30 -2.59 -12.11
CA LYS A 91 1.03 -2.58 -12.73
C LYS A 91 1.72 -3.95 -12.64
N SER A 92 1.67 -4.61 -11.48
CA SER A 92 2.30 -5.93 -11.32
C SER A 92 1.65 -6.99 -12.21
N SER A 93 0.33 -6.91 -12.44
CA SER A 93 -0.38 -7.80 -13.35
C SER A 93 -0.04 -7.55 -14.82
N GLU A 94 0.18 -6.30 -15.22
CA GLU A 94 0.57 -5.90 -16.58
C GLU A 94 2.03 -6.32 -16.88
N GLU A 95 2.93 -6.17 -15.91
CA GLU A 95 4.34 -6.61 -16.04
C GLU A 95 4.46 -8.12 -16.18
N ALA A 96 3.70 -8.89 -15.40
CA ALA A 96 3.65 -10.35 -15.52
C ALA A 96 3.17 -10.79 -16.91
N GLN A 97 2.11 -10.16 -17.43
CA GLN A 97 1.58 -10.47 -18.78
C GLN A 97 2.58 -10.14 -19.89
N LYS A 98 3.30 -9.02 -19.78
CA LYS A 98 4.33 -8.63 -20.75
C LYS A 98 5.53 -9.56 -20.75
N TYR A 99 5.88 -10.16 -19.61
CA TYR A 99 6.98 -11.11 -19.55
C TYR A 99 6.61 -12.42 -20.25
N ASP A 100 5.43 -12.98 -19.96
CA ASP A 100 4.97 -14.23 -20.56
C ASP A 100 4.85 -14.12 -22.09
N SER A 101 4.29 -13.02 -22.61
CA SER A 101 4.16 -12.81 -24.06
C SER A 101 5.50 -12.69 -24.79
N ARG A 102 6.52 -12.11 -24.14
CA ARG A 102 7.87 -11.99 -24.73
C ARG A 102 8.59 -13.33 -24.84
N ILE A 103 8.39 -14.23 -23.88
CA ILE A 103 8.98 -15.58 -23.91
C ILE A 103 8.34 -16.41 -25.02
N GLU A 104 7.02 -16.29 -25.23
CA GLU A 104 6.32 -16.99 -26.31
C GLU A 104 6.78 -16.53 -27.71
N GLU A 105 7.03 -15.24 -27.92
CA GLU A 105 7.59 -14.72 -29.17
C GLU A 105 9.03 -15.26 -29.42
N GLU A 106 9.90 -15.27 -28.42
CA GLU A 106 11.28 -15.77 -28.55
C GLU A 106 11.36 -17.29 -28.83
N LEU A 107 10.41 -18.09 -28.35
CA LEU A 107 10.37 -19.55 -28.59
C LEU A 107 9.80 -19.94 -29.97
N ASN A 108 9.02 -19.07 -30.60
CA ASN A 108 8.36 -19.35 -31.87
C ASN A 108 9.14 -18.85 -33.10
N ASP A 109 10.19 -18.04 -32.89
CA ASP A 109 11.08 -17.50 -33.92
C ASP A 109 12.38 -18.33 -34.13
N GLY A 110 12.52 -19.50 -33.49
CA GLY A 110 13.65 -20.43 -33.62
C GLY A 110 13.28 -21.80 -34.17
#